data_AF-A0A8J7RE87-F1
#
_entry.id   AF-A0A8J7RE87-F1
#
_cell.length_a   1.000
_cell.length_b   1.000
_cell.length_c   1.000
_cell.angle_alpha   90.00
_cell.angle_beta   90.00
_cell.angle_gamma   90.00
#
_symmetry.space_group_name_H-M   'P 1'
#
loop_
_entity.id
_entity.type
_entity.pdbx_description
1 polymer ?
#
loop_
_entity_poly.entity_id
_entity_poly.type
_entity_poly.pdbx_seq_one_letter_code
_entity_poly.pdbx_strand_id
1 'polypeptide(L)' 'RIRLQGLSLKASNDHRMAMSQALFSLRACDMGAGEVRSVIDNPACVNKSFPEFWHAWEAFADD' A
#
# COMPACT_ATOMS: atom_id res chain seq x y z
N ARG A 1 9.91 13.65 -6.81
CA ARG A 1 9.67 12.35 -6.10
C ARG A 1 8.79 12.65 -4.91
N ILE A 2 7.94 11.71 -4.50
CA ILE A 2 6.90 11.93 -3.48
C ILE A 2 7.46 11.46 -2.13
N ARG A 3 7.07 12.13 -1.04
CA ARG A 3 7.41 11.74 0.33
C ARG A 3 6.16 11.22 1.01
N LEU A 4 6.20 10.01 1.54
CA LEU A 4 5.07 9.35 2.17
C LEU A 4 5.30 9.04 3.65
N GLN A 5 6.55 9.11 4.13
CA GLN A 5 6.85 8.83 5.52
C GLN A 5 6.13 9.85 6.44
N GLY A 6 5.39 9.35 7.42
CA GLY A 6 4.60 10.17 8.35
C GLY A 6 3.24 10.64 7.81
N LEU A 7 2.84 10.27 6.59
CA LEU A 7 1.47 10.47 6.11
C LEU A 7 0.56 9.31 6.51
N SER A 8 -0.74 9.59 6.64
CA SER A 8 -1.80 8.58 6.74
C SER A 8 -2.66 8.65 5.48
N LEU A 9 -2.51 7.67 4.59
CA LEU A 9 -3.33 7.49 3.40
C LEU A 9 -4.68 6.91 3.81
N LYS A 10 -5.75 7.62 3.45
CA LYS A 10 -7.13 7.18 3.72
C LYS A 10 -7.62 6.32 2.58
N ALA A 11 -7.72 5.01 2.79
CA ALA A 11 -8.41 4.11 1.89
C ALA A 11 -9.91 4.07 2.17
N SER A 12 -10.37 4.57 3.33
CA SER A 12 -11.80 4.67 3.67
C SER A 12 -12.55 3.34 3.50
N ASN A 13 -11.89 2.23 3.84
CA ASN A 13 -12.41 0.86 3.73
C ASN A 13 -12.70 0.38 2.28
N ASP A 14 -12.17 1.09 1.28
CA ASP A 14 -12.20 0.72 -0.14
C ASP A 14 -10.91 -0.02 -0.53
N HIS A 15 -11.08 -1.29 -0.92
CA HIS A 15 -10.00 -2.17 -1.32
C HIS A 15 -9.25 -1.67 -2.56
N ARG A 16 -9.96 -1.07 -3.52
CA ARG A 16 -9.35 -0.53 -4.74
C ARG A 16 -8.50 0.67 -4.42
N MET A 17 -8.91 1.48 -3.45
CA MET A 17 -8.12 2.62 -3.02
C MET A 17 -6.86 2.19 -2.28
N ALA A 18 -6.95 1.23 -1.37
CA ALA A 18 -5.77 0.67 -0.71
C ALA A 18 -4.76 0.08 -1.73
N MET A 19 -5.24 -0.70 -2.72
CA MET A 19 -4.37 -1.26 -3.76
C MET A 19 -3.75 -0.18 -4.66
N SER A 20 -4.50 0.86 -5.01
CA SER A 20 -3.99 1.98 -5.82
C SER A 20 -2.94 2.80 -5.06
N GLN A 21 -3.12 2.97 -3.74
CA GLN A 21 -2.17 3.65 -2.86
C GLN A 21 -0.88 2.85 -2.70
N ALA A 22 -0.95 1.52 -2.68
CA ALA A 22 0.23 0.65 -2.75
C ALA A 22 1.04 0.94 -4.03
N LEU A 23 0.40 0.94 -5.21
CA LEU A 23 1.06 1.30 -6.48
C LEU A 23 1.66 2.72 -6.46
N PHE A 24 0.95 3.68 -5.89
CA PHE A 24 1.42 5.06 -5.75
C PHE A 24 2.73 5.15 -4.95
N SER A 25 2.92 4.26 -3.95
CA SER A 25 4.12 4.24 -3.11
C SER A 25 5.40 3.85 -3.85
N LEU A 26 5.33 3.20 -5.01
CA LEU A 26 6.50 2.90 -5.84
C LEU A 26 7.24 4.17 -6.31
N ARG A 27 6.59 5.33 -6.22
CA ARG A 27 7.16 6.65 -6.55
C ARG A 27 7.67 7.41 -5.33
N ALA A 28 7.54 6.84 -4.13
CA ALA A 28 8.08 7.38 -2.90
C ALA A 28 9.61 7.34 -2.92
N CYS A 29 10.25 8.32 -2.30
CA CYS A 29 11.72 8.35 -2.17
C CYS A 29 12.21 8.08 -0.75
N ASP A 30 11.30 7.89 0.19
CA ASP A 30 11.54 7.85 1.63
C ASP A 30 10.89 6.63 2.31
N MET A 31 10.36 5.69 1.52
CA MET A 31 9.82 4.43 2.01
C MET A 31 10.05 3.31 0.99
N GLY A 32 10.31 2.11 1.48
CA GLY A 32 10.29 0.88 0.69
C GLY A 32 8.86 0.43 0.38
N ALA A 33 8.71 -0.39 -0.66
CA ALA A 33 7.39 -0.88 -1.08
C ALA A 33 6.72 -1.78 -0.02
N GLY A 34 7.47 -2.51 0.81
CA GLY A 34 6.93 -3.23 1.97
C GLY A 34 6.41 -2.32 3.10
N GLU A 35 6.87 -1.07 3.18
CA GLU A 35 6.51 -0.14 4.25
C GLU A 35 5.17 0.58 3.99
N VAL A 36 4.66 0.58 2.76
CA VAL A 36 3.41 1.28 2.41
C VAL A 36 2.21 0.80 3.21
N ARG A 37 2.20 -0.48 3.58
CA ARG A 37 1.12 -1.07 4.39
C ARG A 37 0.94 -0.34 5.71
N SER A 38 2.00 0.24 6.27
CA SER A 38 1.98 0.96 7.54
C SER A 38 1.36 2.37 7.48
N VAL A 39 1.30 2.98 6.28
CA VAL A 39 0.76 4.33 6.10
C VAL A 39 -0.69 4.34 5.62
N ILE A 40 -1.25 3.19 5.24
CA ILE A 40 -2.67 3.05 4.87
C ILE A 40 -3.51 2.78 6.13
N ASP A 41 -4.66 3.46 6.28
CA ASP A 41 -5.50 3.41 7.48
C ASP A 41 -6.18 2.05 7.75
N ASN A 42 -6.62 1.33 6.72
CA ASN A 42 -7.15 -0.03 6.84
C ASN A 42 -6.63 -0.92 5.69
N PRO A 43 -5.38 -1.39 5.75
CA PRO A 43 -4.80 -2.21 4.69
C PRO A 43 -5.48 -3.58 4.56
N ALA A 44 -6.17 -4.06 5.59
CA ALA A 44 -6.89 -5.34 5.55
C ALA A 44 -8.14 -5.30 4.66
N CYS A 45 -8.62 -4.12 4.26
CA CYS A 45 -9.82 -4.02 3.41
C CYS A 45 -9.64 -4.68 2.03
N VAL A 46 -8.39 -4.84 1.56
CA VAL A 46 -8.05 -5.57 0.32
C VAL A 46 -8.54 -7.01 0.33
N ASN A 47 -8.68 -7.64 1.51
CA ASN A 47 -9.12 -9.02 1.64
C ASN A 47 -10.53 -9.27 1.10
N LYS A 48 -11.34 -8.22 0.93
CA LYS A 48 -12.66 -8.32 0.30
C LYS A 48 -12.59 -8.77 -1.17
N SER A 49 -11.54 -8.39 -1.89
CA SER A 49 -11.39 -8.66 -3.33
C SER A 49 -10.16 -9.48 -3.66
N PHE A 50 -9.07 -9.31 -2.91
CA PHE A 50 -7.79 -9.94 -3.16
C PHE A 50 -7.10 -10.28 -1.82
N PRO A 51 -7.47 -11.40 -1.18
CA PRO A 51 -6.91 -11.84 0.10
C PRO A 51 -5.39 -11.93 0.15
N GLU A 52 -4.78 -12.39 -0.94
CA GLU A 52 -3.32 -12.57 -1.04
C GLU A 52 -2.58 -11.30 -1.49
N PHE A 53 -3.25 -10.14 -1.54
CA PHE A 53 -2.68 -8.92 -2.11
C PHE A 53 -1.33 -8.55 -1.50
N TRP A 54 -1.21 -8.56 -0.16
CA TRP A 54 0.03 -8.14 0.49
C TRP A 54 1.18 -9.13 0.30
N HIS A 55 0.89 -10.42 0.22
CA HIS A 55 1.88 -11.44 -0.10
C HIS A 55 2.38 -11.29 -1.55
N ALA A 56 1.46 -11.11 -2.50
CA ALA A 56 1.82 -10.81 -3.88
C ALA A 56 2.56 -9.47 -4.02
N TRP A 57 2.19 -8.48 -3.22
CA TRP A 57 2.82 -7.16 -3.19
C TRP A 57 4.26 -7.22 -2.69
N GLU A 58 4.53 -7.93 -1.59
CA GLU A 58 5.88 -8.16 -1.06
C GLU A 58 6.76 -8.85 -2.11
N ALA A 59 6.26 -9.92 -2.76
CA ALA A 59 6.98 -10.60 -3.82
C ALA A 59 7.27 -9.71 -5.04
N PHE A 60 6.35 -8.81 -5.40
CA PHE A 60 6.52 -7.84 -6.50
C PHE A 60 7.47 -6.69 -6.12
N ALA A 61 7.45 -6.28 -4.86
CA ALA A 61 8.21 -5.16 -4.33
C ALA A 61 9.70 -5.46 -4.15
N ASP A 62 10.03 -6.74 -3.93
CA ASP A 62 11.39 -7.23 -3.69
C ASP A 62 12.14 -7.60 -5.00
N ASP A 63 11.46 -7.57 -6.15
CA ASP A 63 12.02 -7.82 -7.51
C ASP A 63 12.54 -6.52 -8.16
#